data_AF-A0A7I7XK31-F1
#
_entry.id   AF-A0A7I7XK31-F1
#
_cell.length_a   1.000
_cell.length_b   1.000
_cell.length_c   1.000
_cell.angle_alpha   90.00
_cell.angle_beta   90.00
_cell.angle_gamma   90.00
#
_symmetry.space_group_name_H-M   'P 1'
#
loop_
_entity.id
_entity.type
_entity.pdbx_description
1 polymer ?
#
loop_
_entity_poly.entity_id
_entity_poly.type
_entity_poly.pdbx_seq_one_letter_code
_entity_poly.pdbx_strand_id
1 'polypeptide(L)'
;MTGYDLTEPGEREDRRKHLELVASVVGRMASSSAQAKGWSITLAGAAFGVAVIRDNAVVILLGIVGLCAFAVIDAHYLNVERTFRDLHDAIVANTVEPLSMETKGLSKASKNESYASWSIKYFYGPLIVPGSLLFVYSLCHEKENDAPRERPVKVTVTVTPAEHPSPAPTTPETSAVPSPSTAQPVPPPTTTTALPEQGPTR
;
A
#
# COMPACT_ATOMS: atom_id res chain seq x y z
N MET A 1 -11.30 36.69 31.62
CA MET A 1 -10.20 35.94 32.24
C MET A 1 -9.93 34.78 31.30
N THR A 2 -8.77 34.69 30.67
CA THR A 2 -8.45 33.54 29.80
C THR A 2 -7.24 32.85 30.38
N GLY A 3 -7.48 31.71 31.03
CA GLY A 3 -6.48 30.91 31.75
C GLY A 3 -7.04 30.32 33.03
N TYR A 4 -6.35 29.32 33.57
CA TYR A 4 -6.61 28.72 34.87
C TYR A 4 -6.18 29.65 36.01
N ASP A 5 -6.97 29.74 37.08
CA ASP A 5 -6.57 30.25 38.39
C ASP A 5 -5.67 29.23 39.09
N LEU A 6 -4.36 29.45 38.97
CA LEU A 6 -3.35 28.57 39.53
C LEU A 6 -3.29 28.63 41.07
N THR A 7 -4.05 29.49 41.74
CA THR A 7 -4.13 29.52 43.21
C THR A 7 -5.06 28.42 43.73
N GLU A 8 -6.07 28.03 42.97
CA GLU A 8 -7.00 26.96 43.32
C GLU A 8 -6.40 25.57 43.01
N PRO A 9 -6.42 24.62 43.97
CA PRO A 9 -5.93 23.27 43.73
C PRO A 9 -6.66 22.53 42.61
N GLY A 10 -7.99 22.69 42.51
CA GLY A 10 -8.81 22.03 41.50
C GLY A 10 -8.42 22.46 40.08
N GLU A 11 -8.29 23.76 39.85
CA GLU A 11 -7.91 24.28 38.52
C GLU A 11 -6.48 23.87 38.09
N ARG A 12 -5.55 23.72 39.04
CA ARG A 12 -4.22 23.16 38.73
C ARG A 12 -4.30 21.70 38.27
N GLU A 13 -5.21 20.92 38.86
CA GLU A 13 -5.47 19.54 38.45
C GLU A 13 -6.15 19.49 37.07
N ASP A 14 -7.14 20.33 36.84
CA ASP A 14 -7.79 20.47 35.52
C ASP A 14 -6.81 20.87 34.43
N ARG A 15 -5.86 21.77 34.71
CA ARG A 15 -4.79 22.12 33.77
C ARG A 15 -3.90 20.92 33.45
N ARG A 16 -3.52 20.11 34.45
CA ARG A 16 -2.74 18.88 34.22
C ARG A 16 -3.53 17.90 33.37
N LYS A 17 -4.83 17.72 33.63
CA LYS A 17 -5.69 16.87 32.83
C LYS A 17 -5.84 17.37 31.41
N HIS A 18 -5.98 18.69 31.21
CA HIS A 18 -6.05 19.28 29.89
C HIS A 18 -4.77 19.02 29.08
N LEU A 19 -3.58 19.20 29.68
CA LEU A 19 -2.30 18.86 29.06
C LEU A 19 -2.23 17.37 28.68
N GLU A 20 -2.68 16.47 29.55
CA GLU A 20 -2.73 15.02 29.29
C GLU A 20 -3.65 14.68 28.11
N LEU A 21 -4.83 15.31 28.04
CA LEU A 21 -5.79 15.12 26.94
C LEU A 21 -5.19 15.57 25.60
N VAL A 22 -4.56 16.74 25.56
CA VAL A 22 -3.90 17.25 24.35
C VAL A 22 -2.72 16.36 23.94
N ALA A 23 -1.87 15.96 24.89
CA ALA A 23 -0.75 15.04 24.63
C ALA A 23 -1.24 13.69 24.09
N SER A 24 -2.38 13.18 24.58
CA SER A 24 -3.02 11.97 24.06
C SER A 24 -3.44 12.13 22.59
N VAL A 25 -4.00 13.29 22.20
CA VAL A 25 -4.35 13.58 20.80
C VAL A 25 -3.09 13.59 19.93
N VAL A 26 -2.04 14.29 20.35
CA VAL A 26 -0.74 14.33 19.66
C VAL A 26 -0.18 12.93 19.45
N GLY A 27 -0.21 12.08 20.49
CA GLY A 27 0.23 10.68 20.40
C GLY A 27 -0.55 9.85 19.39
N ARG A 28 -1.88 10.03 19.31
CA ARG A 28 -2.71 9.36 18.31
C ARG A 28 -2.41 9.82 16.88
N MET A 29 -2.14 11.11 16.67
CA MET A 29 -1.75 11.64 15.35
C MET A 29 -0.40 11.06 14.89
N ALA A 30 0.59 11.02 15.79
CA ALA A 30 1.89 10.41 15.51
C ALA A 30 1.75 8.91 15.17
N SER A 31 0.95 8.16 15.93
CA SER A 31 0.67 6.75 15.64
C SER A 31 -0.05 6.56 14.29
N SER A 32 -1.05 7.39 13.99
CA SER A 32 -1.80 7.32 12.72
C SER A 32 -0.91 7.62 11.51
N SER A 33 0.01 8.60 11.64
CA SER A 33 1.03 8.90 10.64
C SER A 33 2.00 7.73 10.43
N ALA A 34 2.50 7.12 11.51
CA ALA A 34 3.38 5.95 11.41
C ALA A 34 2.68 4.75 10.75
N GLN A 35 1.40 4.52 11.06
CA GLN A 35 0.60 3.48 10.41
C GLN A 35 0.42 3.76 8.92
N ALA A 36 0.11 4.99 8.52
CA ALA A 36 -0.01 5.38 7.11
C ALA A 36 1.29 5.08 6.35
N LYS A 37 2.44 5.44 6.93
CA LYS A 37 3.77 5.12 6.38
C LYS A 37 3.97 3.60 6.24
N GLY A 38 3.64 2.82 7.27
CA GLY A 38 3.75 1.37 7.24
C GLY A 38 2.91 0.74 6.11
N TRP A 39 1.64 1.11 6.00
CA TRP A 39 0.74 0.61 4.96
C TRP A 39 1.17 1.03 3.55
N SER A 40 1.78 2.21 3.40
CA SER A 40 2.28 2.66 2.10
C SER A 40 3.40 1.78 1.55
N ILE A 41 4.28 1.23 2.42
CA ILE A 41 5.35 0.31 2.01
C ILE A 41 4.75 -1.01 1.53
N THR A 42 3.76 -1.54 2.26
CA THR A 42 3.03 -2.75 1.85
C THR A 42 2.33 -2.56 0.51
N LEU A 43 1.64 -1.42 0.33
CA LEU A 43 0.98 -1.09 -0.92
C LEU A 43 1.99 -0.97 -2.07
N ALA A 44 3.11 -0.28 -1.87
CA ALA A 44 4.16 -0.15 -2.87
C ALA A 44 4.74 -1.51 -3.27
N GLY A 45 5.06 -2.35 -2.29
CA GLY A 45 5.59 -3.70 -2.54
C GLY A 45 4.60 -4.57 -3.32
N ALA A 46 3.32 -4.54 -2.95
CA ALA A 46 2.28 -5.28 -3.67
C ALA A 46 2.07 -4.75 -5.10
N ALA A 47 1.91 -3.43 -5.26
CA ALA A 47 1.66 -2.82 -6.56
C ALA A 47 2.83 -3.01 -7.52
N PHE A 48 4.05 -2.70 -7.08
CA PHE A 48 5.24 -2.84 -7.93
C PHE A 48 5.62 -4.29 -8.17
N GLY A 49 5.44 -5.18 -7.18
CA GLY A 49 5.65 -6.62 -7.37
C GLY A 49 4.71 -7.21 -8.42
N VAL A 50 3.41 -6.88 -8.36
CA VAL A 50 2.44 -7.32 -9.37
C VAL A 50 2.74 -6.70 -10.73
N ALA A 51 3.10 -5.42 -10.77
CA ALA A 51 3.43 -4.73 -12.01
C ALA A 51 4.62 -5.37 -12.74
N VAL A 52 5.68 -5.77 -12.02
CA VAL A 52 6.84 -6.44 -12.60
C VAL A 52 6.45 -7.81 -13.19
N ILE A 53 5.56 -8.57 -12.53
CA ILE A 53 5.15 -9.89 -12.99
C ILE A 53 4.19 -9.81 -14.20
N ARG A 54 3.32 -8.80 -14.23
CA ARG A 54 2.23 -8.69 -15.21
C ARG A 54 2.51 -7.68 -16.33
N ASP A 55 3.65 -7.00 -16.31
CA ASP A 55 4.04 -5.91 -17.21
C ASP A 55 2.89 -4.94 -17.50
N ASN A 56 2.21 -4.50 -16.43
CA ASN A 56 0.99 -3.71 -16.54
C ASN A 56 1.21 -2.29 -16.02
N ALA A 57 1.34 -1.34 -16.96
CA ALA A 57 1.52 0.08 -16.67
C ALA A 57 0.42 0.69 -15.80
N VAL A 58 -0.83 0.19 -15.91
CA VAL A 58 -1.96 0.67 -15.11
C VAL A 58 -1.77 0.33 -13.64
N VAL A 59 -1.23 -0.86 -13.33
CA VAL A 59 -0.95 -1.26 -11.94
C VAL A 59 0.16 -0.40 -11.34
N ILE A 60 1.19 -0.04 -12.13
CA ILE A 60 2.24 0.89 -11.70
C ILE A 60 1.65 2.26 -11.37
N LEU A 61 0.84 2.81 -12.28
CA LEU A 61 0.20 4.10 -12.09
C LEU A 61 -0.70 4.10 -10.84
N LEU A 62 -1.47 3.03 -10.64
CA LEU A 62 -2.32 2.88 -9.46
C LEU A 62 -1.50 2.85 -8.16
N GLY A 63 -0.35 2.18 -8.16
CA GLY A 63 0.59 2.17 -7.04
C GLY A 63 1.14 3.56 -6.71
N ILE A 64 1.56 4.32 -7.73
CA ILE A 64 2.05 5.70 -7.58
C ILE A 64 0.94 6.61 -7.03
N VAL A 65 -0.26 6.54 -7.60
CA VAL A 65 -1.42 7.32 -7.12
C VAL A 65 -1.75 6.98 -5.67
N GLY A 66 -1.72 5.70 -5.30
CA GLY A 66 -1.90 5.24 -3.92
C GLY A 66 -0.86 5.81 -2.98
N LEU A 67 0.43 5.80 -3.37
CA LEU A 67 1.50 6.42 -2.60
C LEU A 67 1.31 7.93 -2.40
N CYS A 68 0.87 8.64 -3.44
CA CYS A 68 0.54 10.06 -3.34
C CYS A 68 -0.61 10.31 -2.34
N ALA A 69 -1.65 9.48 -2.36
CA ALA A 69 -2.76 9.58 -1.41
C ALA A 69 -2.30 9.34 0.04
N PHE A 70 -1.47 8.32 0.28
CA PHE A 70 -0.87 8.07 1.59
C PHE A 70 0.01 9.25 2.05
N ALA A 71 0.79 9.85 1.14
CA ALA A 71 1.61 11.01 1.45
C ALA A 71 0.78 12.23 1.88
N VAL A 72 -0.37 12.47 1.22
CA VAL A 72 -1.28 13.57 1.59
C VAL A 72 -1.91 13.34 2.95
N ILE A 73 -2.38 12.12 3.23
CA ILE A 73 -2.96 11.75 4.53
C ILE A 73 -1.91 11.88 5.64
N ASP A 74 -0.67 11.44 5.38
CA ASP A 74 0.45 11.56 6.30
C ASP A 74 0.78 13.04 6.60
N ALA A 75 0.77 13.89 5.58
CA ALA A 75 0.94 15.34 5.73
C ALA A 75 -0.15 15.96 6.61
N HIS A 76 -1.39 15.51 6.43
CA HIS A 76 -2.53 15.98 7.21
C HIS A 76 -2.35 15.65 8.70
N TYR A 77 -1.97 14.41 9.04
CA TYR A 77 -1.73 14.03 10.45
C TYR A 77 -0.62 14.88 11.10
N LEU A 78 0.47 15.14 10.40
CA LEU A 78 1.56 15.99 10.90
C LEU A 78 1.09 17.44 11.11
N ASN A 79 0.21 17.96 10.24
CA ASN A 79 -0.35 19.30 10.39
C ASN A 79 -1.30 19.40 11.60
N VAL A 80 -2.14 18.40 11.81
CA VAL A 80 -3.01 18.31 12.99
C VAL A 80 -2.18 18.22 14.26
N GLU A 81 -1.16 17.36 14.27
CA GLU A 81 -0.23 17.21 15.40
C GLU A 81 0.38 18.56 15.80
N ARG A 82 0.87 19.35 14.83
CA ARG A 82 1.40 20.70 15.09
C ARG A 82 0.39 21.62 15.72
N THR A 83 -0.83 21.62 15.18
CA THR A 83 -1.91 22.46 15.69
C THR A 83 -2.22 22.15 17.16
N PHE A 84 -2.16 20.88 17.55
CA PHE A 84 -2.31 20.47 18.95
C PHE A 84 -1.07 20.73 19.81
N ARG A 85 0.15 20.75 19.22
CA ARG A 85 1.36 21.20 19.92
C ARG A 85 1.31 22.70 20.23
N ASP A 86 0.83 23.51 19.30
CA ASP A 86 0.59 24.94 19.54
C ASP A 86 -0.44 25.14 20.67
N LEU A 87 -1.49 24.31 20.71
CA LEU A 87 -2.47 24.30 21.81
C LEU A 87 -1.84 23.91 23.14
N HIS A 88 -1.00 22.86 23.15
CA HIS A 88 -0.27 22.46 24.33
C HIS A 88 0.58 23.61 24.88
N ASP A 89 1.33 24.30 24.02
CA ASP A 89 2.18 25.42 24.43
C ASP A 89 1.36 26.60 24.95
N ALA A 90 0.18 26.86 24.38
CA ALA A 90 -0.75 27.87 24.88
C ALA A 90 -1.34 27.51 26.26
N ILE A 91 -1.62 26.23 26.53
CA ILE A 91 -2.04 25.76 27.87
C ILE A 91 -0.90 25.91 28.87
N VAL A 92 0.34 25.65 28.46
CA VAL A 92 1.52 25.90 29.29
C VAL A 92 1.64 27.40 29.60
N ALA A 93 1.41 28.27 28.61
CA ALA A 93 1.40 29.72 28.78
C ALA A 93 0.18 30.27 29.53
N ASN A 94 -0.82 29.42 29.83
CA ASN A 94 -2.07 29.79 30.50
C ASN A 94 -2.89 30.85 29.76
N THR A 95 -2.85 30.85 28.42
CA THR A 95 -3.50 31.87 27.57
C THR A 95 -4.80 31.38 26.90
N VAL A 96 -5.21 30.16 27.21
CA VAL A 96 -6.40 29.49 26.64
C VAL A 96 -7.47 29.27 27.69
N GLU A 97 -8.72 29.17 27.23
CA GLU A 97 -9.86 28.84 28.05
C GLU A 97 -9.69 27.43 28.67
N PRO A 98 -9.99 27.26 29.98
CA PRO A 98 -9.95 25.97 30.65
C PRO A 98 -10.70 24.88 29.87
N LEU A 99 -10.07 23.71 29.74
CA LEU A 99 -10.60 22.53 29.04
C LEU A 99 -11.04 22.73 27.57
N SER A 100 -10.76 23.88 26.95
CA SER A 100 -11.10 24.13 25.55
C SER A 100 -10.15 23.41 24.59
N MET A 101 -10.71 22.63 23.67
CA MET A 101 -9.98 21.95 22.59
C MET A 101 -9.98 22.77 21.28
N GLU A 102 -10.42 24.03 21.35
CA GLU A 102 -10.45 24.91 20.20
C GLU A 102 -9.03 25.30 19.81
N THR A 103 -8.69 25.00 18.56
CA THR A 103 -7.38 25.31 17.98
C THR A 103 -7.42 26.56 17.08
N LYS A 104 -8.62 27.11 16.87
CA LYS A 104 -8.85 28.32 16.06
C LYS A 104 -8.46 29.54 16.89
N GLY A 105 -7.64 30.43 16.31
CA GLY A 105 -7.27 31.69 16.95
C GLY A 105 -6.04 31.63 17.84
N LEU A 106 -5.35 30.48 17.93
CA LEU A 106 -4.02 30.46 18.54
C LEU A 106 -3.03 31.21 17.65
N SER A 107 -2.17 32.03 18.26
CA SER A 107 -1.03 32.61 17.56
C SER A 107 -0.10 31.47 17.17
N LYS A 108 -0.10 31.09 15.90
CA LYS A 108 0.76 30.00 15.39
C LYS A 108 2.21 30.26 15.78
N ALA A 109 2.76 29.41 16.63
CA ALA A 109 4.15 29.47 17.05
C ALA A 109 5.03 28.97 15.89
N SER A 110 5.45 29.88 15.01
CA SER A 110 6.33 29.64 13.84
C SER A 110 5.89 28.53 12.87
N LYS A 111 5.68 28.90 11.60
CA LYS A 111 5.46 27.94 10.51
C LYS A 111 6.74 27.13 10.21
N ASN A 112 7.05 26.12 11.02
CA ASN A 112 8.10 25.15 10.70
C ASN A 112 7.58 24.13 9.67
N GLU A 113 7.13 24.62 8.50
CA GLU A 113 6.71 23.77 7.38
C GLU A 113 7.81 22.80 6.95
N SER A 114 9.06 23.13 7.26
CA SER A 114 10.26 22.30 7.06
C SER A 114 10.07 20.85 7.47
N TYR A 115 9.46 20.56 8.64
CA TYR A 115 9.39 19.16 9.09
C TYR A 115 8.52 18.27 8.20
N ALA A 116 7.43 18.79 7.63
CA ALA A 116 6.51 17.97 6.84
C ALA A 116 7.10 17.75 5.46
N SER A 117 7.52 18.85 4.81
CA SER A 117 8.18 18.78 3.51
C SER A 117 9.46 17.94 3.56
N TRP A 118 10.19 17.96 4.67
CA TRP A 118 11.38 17.13 4.85
C TRP A 118 10.99 15.66 5.11
N SER A 119 10.25 15.35 6.19
CA SER A 119 9.96 13.96 6.55
C SER A 119 9.20 13.18 5.47
N ILE A 120 8.27 13.84 4.77
CA ILE A 120 7.46 13.22 3.72
C ILE A 120 8.31 13.00 2.47
N LYS A 121 9.12 13.98 2.06
CA LYS A 121 9.95 13.88 0.85
C LYS A 121 10.97 12.75 0.96
N TYR A 122 11.64 12.62 2.10
CA TYR A 122 12.64 11.55 2.28
C TYR A 122 12.03 10.17 2.49
N PHE A 123 10.78 10.09 2.97
CA PHE A 123 10.09 8.82 3.13
C PHE A 123 9.45 8.34 1.81
N TYR A 124 8.64 9.19 1.16
CA TYR A 124 7.91 8.81 -0.05
C TYR A 124 8.73 8.95 -1.33
N GLY A 125 9.78 9.79 -1.35
CA GLY A 125 10.66 9.96 -2.51
C GLY A 125 11.28 8.64 -2.98
N PRO A 126 11.97 7.89 -2.09
CA PRO A 126 12.52 6.58 -2.43
C PRO A 126 11.48 5.52 -2.82
N LEU A 127 10.21 5.67 -2.44
CA LEU A 127 9.12 4.78 -2.86
C LEU A 127 8.60 5.14 -4.26
N ILE A 128 8.50 6.43 -4.58
CA ILE A 128 7.96 6.91 -5.86
C ILE A 128 8.99 6.78 -6.98
N VAL A 129 10.29 6.94 -6.70
CA VAL A 129 11.35 6.89 -7.73
C VAL A 129 11.38 5.54 -8.49
N PRO A 130 11.43 4.36 -7.83
CA PRO A 130 11.38 3.08 -8.53
C PRO A 130 10.10 2.89 -9.33
N GLY A 131 8.94 3.26 -8.77
CA GLY A 131 7.66 3.20 -9.49
C GLY A 131 7.66 4.09 -10.74
N SER A 132 8.20 5.29 -10.65
CA SER A 132 8.32 6.22 -11.78
C SER A 132 9.27 5.70 -12.86
N LEU A 133 10.41 5.10 -12.46
CA LEU A 133 11.34 4.46 -13.39
C LEU A 133 10.70 3.27 -14.10
N LEU A 134 9.98 2.40 -13.38
CA LEU A 134 9.24 1.28 -13.96
C LEU A 134 8.16 1.77 -14.93
N PHE A 135 7.44 2.84 -14.58
CA PHE A 135 6.44 3.44 -15.45
C PHE A 135 7.05 3.95 -16.76
N VAL A 136 8.16 4.70 -16.68
CA VAL A 136 8.87 5.19 -17.87
C VAL A 136 9.41 4.04 -18.71
N TYR A 137 9.98 3.00 -18.09
CA TYR A 137 10.45 1.80 -18.79
C TYR A 137 9.32 1.12 -19.58
N SER A 138 8.16 0.91 -18.94
CA SER A 138 6.99 0.30 -19.57
C SER A 138 6.51 1.12 -20.78
N LEU A 139 6.46 2.46 -20.66
CA LEU A 139 6.11 3.35 -21.78
C LEU A 139 7.11 3.32 -22.95
N CYS A 140 8.39 3.09 -22.68
CA CYS A 140 9.41 2.97 -23.72
C CYS A 140 9.37 1.60 -24.40
N HIS A 141 9.14 0.53 -23.64
CA HIS A 141 9.09 -0.84 -24.14
C HIS A 141 7.90 -1.06 -25.10
N GLU A 142 6.75 -0.44 -24.84
CA GLU A 142 5.59 -0.56 -25.71
C GLU A 142 5.84 0.07 -27.10
N LYS A 143 6.54 1.21 -27.14
CA LYS A 143 6.87 1.90 -28.41
C LYS A 143 7.84 1.13 -29.30
N GLU A 144 8.66 0.24 -28.75
CA GLU A 144 9.58 -0.60 -29.53
C GLU A 144 8.84 -1.75 -30.23
N ASN A 145 7.78 -2.27 -29.62
CA ASN A 145 6.96 -3.33 -30.21
C ASN A 145 6.02 -2.85 -31.33
N ASP A 146 5.71 -1.56 -31.37
CA ASP A 146 4.88 -0.91 -32.40
C ASP A 146 5.67 -0.48 -33.66
N ALA A 147 7.00 -0.67 -33.69
CA ALA A 147 7.77 -0.49 -34.91
C ALA A 147 7.25 -1.48 -35.99
N PRO A 148 7.02 -1.06 -37.25
CA PRO A 148 6.36 -1.90 -38.24
C PRO A 148 7.18 -3.16 -38.51
N ARG A 149 6.74 -4.30 -37.96
CA ARG A 149 7.29 -5.61 -38.32
C ARG A 149 7.13 -5.77 -39.82
N GLU A 150 8.25 -5.95 -40.51
CA GLU A 150 8.31 -6.15 -41.94
C GLU A 150 7.29 -7.21 -42.39
N ARG A 151 6.59 -6.88 -43.47
CA ARG A 151 5.48 -7.65 -44.05
C ARG A 151 5.85 -9.14 -44.17
N PRO A 152 4.94 -10.08 -43.85
CA PRO A 152 5.21 -11.50 -44.05
C PRO A 152 5.43 -11.76 -45.53
N VAL A 153 6.57 -12.37 -45.84
CA VAL A 153 6.89 -12.94 -47.16
C VAL A 153 5.70 -13.78 -47.60
N LYS A 154 5.02 -13.37 -48.68
CA LYS A 154 4.02 -14.20 -49.36
C LYS A 154 4.75 -15.42 -49.92
N VAL A 155 4.67 -16.54 -49.20
CA VAL A 155 5.00 -17.86 -49.75
C VAL A 155 3.88 -18.20 -50.73
N THR A 156 4.10 -17.92 -52.01
CA THR A 156 3.25 -18.42 -53.10
C THR A 156 3.49 -19.92 -53.21
N VAL A 157 2.65 -20.72 -52.56
CA VAL A 157 2.58 -22.17 -52.80
C VAL A 157 1.87 -22.37 -54.14
N THR A 158 2.64 -22.61 -55.19
CA THR A 158 2.11 -23.06 -56.48
C THR A 158 1.65 -24.51 -56.32
N VAL A 159 0.34 -24.73 -56.13
CA VAL A 159 -0.27 -26.06 -56.18
C VAL A 159 -0.46 -26.44 -57.64
N THR A 160 0.41 -27.32 -58.15
CA THR A 160 0.20 -28.03 -59.42
C THR A 160 -0.79 -29.16 -59.17
N PRO A 161 -1.97 -29.21 -59.83
CA PRO A 161 -2.86 -30.35 -59.74
C PRO A 161 -2.39 -31.43 -60.72
N ALA A 162 -2.09 -32.62 -60.21
CA ALA A 162 -1.93 -33.82 -61.02
C ALA A 162 -2.92 -34.89 -60.53
N GLU A 163 -3.58 -35.47 -61.53
CA GLU A 163 -4.78 -36.28 -61.51
C GLU A 163 -4.57 -37.69 -60.90
N HIS A 164 -5.63 -38.24 -60.32
CA HIS A 164 -5.75 -39.58 -59.73
C HIS A 164 -5.97 -40.65 -60.83
N PRO A 165 -5.56 -41.93 -60.65
CA PRO A 165 -6.55 -42.95 -60.25
C PRO A 165 -6.01 -44.07 -59.32
N SER A 166 -6.95 -44.68 -58.57
CA SER A 166 -6.88 -45.83 -57.63
C SER A 166 -6.77 -47.18 -58.42
N PRO A 167 -6.69 -48.43 -57.85
CA PRO A 167 -7.03 -48.89 -56.48
C PRO A 167 -6.21 -50.04 -55.80
N ALA A 168 -6.23 -50.07 -54.45
CA ALA A 168 -6.36 -51.18 -53.43
C ALA A 168 -5.63 -52.58 -53.57
N PRO A 169 -5.68 -53.50 -52.57
CA PRO A 169 -5.42 -53.45 -51.09
C PRO A 169 -4.52 -54.63 -50.57
N THR A 170 -3.97 -54.58 -49.33
CA THR A 170 -3.59 -55.76 -48.47
C THR A 170 -3.10 -55.26 -47.09
N THR A 171 -3.82 -55.43 -45.96
CA THR A 171 -3.89 -56.55 -44.95
C THR A 171 -3.09 -56.24 -43.66
N PRO A 172 -3.61 -56.52 -42.43
CA PRO A 172 -3.01 -56.13 -41.15
C PRO A 172 -2.29 -57.27 -40.37
N GLU A 173 -1.29 -56.94 -39.55
CA GLU A 173 -0.65 -57.79 -38.51
C GLU A 173 -0.35 -56.87 -37.30
N THR A 174 -0.87 -57.04 -36.06
CA THR A 174 -0.93 -58.14 -35.07
C THR A 174 0.38 -58.43 -34.32
N SER A 175 0.47 -57.99 -33.05
CA SER A 175 1.04 -58.68 -31.85
C SER A 175 1.27 -57.66 -30.72
N ALA A 176 0.45 -57.59 -29.66
CA ALA A 176 0.42 -58.40 -28.42
C ALA A 176 1.55 -58.03 -27.38
N VAL A 177 1.27 -57.26 -26.29
CA VAL A 177 0.91 -57.68 -24.87
C VAL A 177 2.17 -57.90 -23.96
N PRO A 178 2.21 -57.79 -22.58
CA PRO A 178 1.34 -57.25 -21.49
C PRO A 178 1.99 -56.30 -20.41
N SER A 179 1.13 -55.79 -19.50
CA SER A 179 1.24 -55.11 -18.16
C SER A 179 2.16 -55.78 -17.08
N PRO A 180 2.36 -55.33 -15.79
CA PRO A 180 1.51 -54.48 -14.89
C PRO A 180 2.20 -53.55 -13.84
N SER A 181 1.41 -52.75 -13.08
CA SER A 181 1.45 -52.63 -11.60
C SER A 181 1.00 -51.25 -11.03
N THR A 182 -0.23 -51.24 -10.51
CA THR A 182 -0.71 -50.77 -9.19
C THR A 182 0.01 -49.66 -8.41
N ALA A 183 -0.71 -48.57 -8.08
CA ALA A 183 -1.02 -48.09 -6.70
C ALA A 183 -1.22 -46.55 -6.65
N GLN A 184 -2.39 -46.10 -6.17
CA GLN A 184 -2.55 -44.82 -5.45
C GLN A 184 -2.52 -45.10 -3.93
N PRO A 185 -2.31 -44.13 -3.00
CA PRO A 185 -3.47 -43.35 -2.45
C PRO A 185 -3.21 -42.01 -1.68
N VAL A 186 -4.33 -41.28 -1.42
CA VAL A 186 -4.73 -40.34 -0.31
C VAL A 186 -4.33 -38.82 -0.30
N PRO A 187 -5.31 -37.88 -0.12
CA PRO A 187 -5.08 -36.46 0.21
C PRO A 187 -5.09 -36.12 1.74
N PRO A 188 -4.47 -35.00 2.19
CA PRO A 188 -4.22 -34.70 3.61
C PRO A 188 -5.42 -34.11 4.40
N PRO A 189 -5.41 -34.19 5.75
CA PRO A 189 -6.56 -33.90 6.61
C PRO A 189 -6.74 -32.42 7.04
N THR A 190 -8.00 -32.08 7.31
CA THR A 190 -8.56 -30.84 7.83
C THR A 190 -8.17 -30.58 9.30
N THR A 191 -7.68 -29.38 9.63
CA THR A 191 -7.42 -28.95 11.01
C THR A 191 -8.64 -28.23 11.59
N THR A 192 -9.25 -28.85 12.61
CA THR A 192 -10.37 -28.34 13.41
C THR A 192 -9.88 -27.38 14.50
N THR A 193 -10.53 -26.22 14.56
CA THR A 193 -10.46 -25.19 15.61
C THR A 193 -11.12 -25.66 16.92
N ALA A 194 -10.46 -25.45 18.06
CA ALA A 194 -11.10 -25.47 19.38
C ALA A 194 -10.61 -24.27 20.23
N LEU A 195 -11.58 -23.60 20.85
CA LEU A 195 -11.52 -22.38 21.69
C LEU A 195 -10.92 -22.67 23.09
N PRO A 196 -10.44 -21.67 23.86
CA PRO A 196 -9.78 -21.87 25.14
C PRO A 196 -10.75 -21.98 26.32
N GLU A 197 -10.41 -22.85 27.27
CA GLU A 197 -11.12 -23.10 28.52
C GLU A 197 -10.80 -22.02 29.58
N GLN A 198 -11.81 -21.58 30.33
CA GLN A 198 -11.70 -20.62 31.44
C GLN A 198 -11.73 -21.30 32.82
N GLY A 199 -10.79 -20.92 33.69
CA GLY A 199 -10.89 -20.89 35.16
C GLY A 199 -10.60 -22.20 35.92
N PRO A 200 -10.40 -22.17 37.27
CA PRO A 200 -10.76 -21.09 38.20
C PRO A 200 -9.73 -20.73 39.31
N THR A 201 -9.96 -19.55 39.92
CA THR A 201 -9.69 -19.10 41.30
C THR A 201 -8.64 -19.78 42.18
N ARG A 202 -7.69 -18.99 42.69
CA ARG A 202 -7.32 -18.95 44.12
C ARG A 202 -6.71 -17.60 44.48
#